data_AF-A0A916M8Z0-F1
#
_entry.id   AF-A0A916M8Z0-F1
#
_cell.length_a   1.000
_cell.length_b   1.000
_cell.length_c   1.000
_cell.angle_alpha   90.00
_cell.angle_beta   90.00
_cell.angle_gamma   90.00
#
_symmetry.space_group_name_H-M   'P 1'
#
loop_
_entity.id
_entity.type
_entity.pdbx_description
1 polymer ?
#
loop_
_entity_poly.entity_id
_entity_poly.type
_entity_poly.pdbx_seq_one_letter_code
_entity_poly.pdbx_strand_id
1 'polypeptide(L)'
;GIAGESFENPVYLDKMVEAVGAEAVKYDQKVTCCGGALAFSEPDKSQKQIRDIVESAYDHGADMIVTPCQLCQANVEIYQSEINKKQGTKFNMPVVYYSQLLTVAYGGSAKDAGLDGQLIRADKLEQIASK
;
A
#
# COMPACT_ATOMS: atom_id res chain seq x y z
N GLY A 1 8.92 0.60 19.44
CA GLY A 1 7.99 -0.42 18.92
C GLY A 1 6.78 -0.50 19.81
N ILE A 2 5.67 -1.05 19.30
CA ILE A 2 4.48 -1.35 20.11
C ILE A 2 4.84 -2.49 21.10
N ALA A 3 4.41 -2.38 22.35
CA ALA A 3 4.71 -3.40 23.36
C ALA A 3 4.13 -4.76 22.95
N GLY A 4 4.97 -5.81 22.95
CA GLY A 4 4.57 -7.18 22.57
C GLY A 4 4.57 -7.46 21.07
N GLU A 5 4.96 -6.52 20.22
CA GLU A 5 5.12 -6.74 18.77
C GLU A 5 6.57 -7.12 18.40
N SER A 6 6.70 -7.93 17.35
CA SER A 6 7.99 -8.28 16.77
C SER A 6 8.52 -7.12 15.92
N PHE A 7 9.81 -6.82 16.04
CA PHE A 7 10.47 -5.85 15.15
C PHE A 7 10.68 -6.40 13.73
N GLU A 8 10.86 -7.72 13.60
CA GLU A 8 11.16 -8.39 12.33
C GLU A 8 9.88 -8.82 11.58
N ASN A 9 8.77 -9.04 12.30
CA ASN A 9 7.49 -9.39 11.70
C ASN A 9 6.33 -8.81 12.51
N PRO A 10 6.12 -7.48 12.45
CA PRO A 10 5.00 -6.85 13.12
C PRO A 10 3.67 -7.30 12.49
N VAL A 11 2.65 -7.54 13.31
CA VAL A 11 1.30 -7.97 12.88
C VAL A 11 0.20 -6.99 13.27
N TYR A 12 0.54 -5.86 13.90
CA TYR A 12 -0.45 -4.88 14.34
C TYR A 12 -1.26 -4.27 13.17
N LEU A 13 -0.62 -4.05 12.01
CA LEU A 13 -1.29 -3.49 10.84
C LEU A 13 -2.24 -4.53 10.24
N ASP A 14 -1.80 -5.79 10.12
CA ASP A 14 -2.64 -6.91 9.69
C ASP A 14 -3.88 -7.03 10.57
N LYS A 15 -3.71 -7.04 11.89
CA LYS A 15 -4.82 -7.09 12.86
C LYS A 15 -5.77 -5.91 12.72
N MET A 16 -5.26 -4.72 12.40
CA MET A 16 -6.10 -3.54 12.19
C MET A 16 -6.93 -3.67 10.90
N VAL A 17 -6.30 -4.11 9.81
CA VAL A 17 -6.97 -4.38 8.52
C VAL A 17 -8.04 -5.46 8.70
N GLU A 18 -7.73 -6.54 9.42
CA GLU A 18 -8.69 -7.61 9.75
C GLU A 18 -9.83 -7.11 10.63
N ALA A 19 -9.55 -6.27 11.63
CA ALA A 19 -10.56 -5.73 12.54
C ALA A 19 -11.60 -4.85 11.85
N VAL A 20 -11.24 -4.21 10.73
CA VAL A 20 -12.16 -3.40 9.91
C VAL A 20 -12.86 -4.20 8.82
N GLY A 21 -12.68 -5.53 8.79
CA GLY A 21 -13.38 -6.44 7.88
C GLY A 21 -12.69 -6.66 6.53
N ALA A 22 -11.44 -6.20 6.36
CA ALA A 22 -10.61 -6.56 5.21
C ALA A 22 -9.77 -7.81 5.50
N GLU A 23 -9.17 -8.40 4.47
CA GLU A 23 -8.28 -9.57 4.61
C GLU A 23 -6.81 -9.15 4.52
N ALA A 24 -6.01 -9.52 5.51
CA ALA A 24 -4.56 -9.29 5.49
C ALA A 24 -3.85 -10.41 4.70
N VAL A 25 -3.65 -10.17 3.40
CA VAL A 25 -2.94 -11.10 2.50
C VAL A 25 -1.49 -11.30 2.97
N LYS A 26 -1.05 -12.56 3.06
CA LYS A 26 0.35 -12.91 3.34
C LYS A 26 1.16 -12.85 2.05
N TYR A 27 2.27 -12.12 2.06
CA TYR A 27 3.17 -11.97 0.92
C TYR A 27 4.62 -11.80 1.41
N ASP A 28 5.59 -12.14 0.55
CA ASP A 28 7.00 -12.23 0.92
C ASP A 28 7.65 -10.89 1.29
N GLN A 29 7.20 -9.80 0.66
CA GLN A 29 7.80 -8.47 0.81
C GLN A 29 7.16 -7.62 1.91
N LYS A 30 6.43 -8.25 2.86
CA LYS A 30 5.65 -7.56 3.90
C LYS A 30 6.44 -6.55 4.73
N VAL A 31 7.68 -6.89 5.08
CA VAL A 31 8.54 -6.08 5.97
C VAL A 31 9.63 -5.33 5.21
N THR A 32 9.55 -5.32 3.88
CA THR A 32 10.53 -4.67 3.02
C THR A 32 10.32 -3.15 3.03
N CYS A 33 11.42 -2.40 3.16
CA CYS A 33 11.40 -0.94 3.05
C CYS A 33 10.97 -0.51 1.64
N CYS A 34 10.15 0.54 1.55
CA CYS A 34 9.72 1.10 0.27
C CYS A 34 10.84 1.79 -0.54
N GLY A 35 12.04 1.95 0.02
CA GLY A 35 13.16 2.63 -0.66
C GLY A 35 13.07 4.16 -0.68
N GLY A 36 12.11 4.78 0.04
CA GLY A 36 11.86 6.23 -0.02
C GLY A 36 13.09 7.10 0.27
N ALA A 37 13.94 6.71 1.23
CA ALA A 37 15.18 7.43 1.53
C ALA A 37 16.23 7.35 0.40
N LEU A 38 16.15 6.31 -0.44
CA LEU A 38 17.02 6.07 -1.58
C LEU A 38 16.45 6.63 -2.89
N ALA A 39 15.20 7.09 -2.90
CA ALA A 39 14.51 7.51 -4.13
C ALA A 39 15.26 8.62 -4.88
N PHE A 40 15.97 9.49 -4.17
CA PHE A 40 16.78 10.56 -4.77
C PHE A 40 18.23 10.16 -5.04
N SER A 41 18.89 9.49 -4.10
CA SER A 41 20.32 9.16 -4.19
C SER A 41 20.60 7.93 -5.06
N GLU A 42 19.74 6.91 -4.99
CA GLU A 42 19.89 5.62 -5.65
C GLU A 42 18.54 5.15 -6.25
N PRO A 43 17.99 5.87 -7.24
CA PRO A 43 16.64 5.66 -7.75
C PRO A 43 16.40 4.24 -8.28
N ASP A 44 17.40 3.62 -8.93
CA ASP A 44 17.25 2.27 -9.47
C ASP A 44 17.12 1.21 -8.37
N LYS A 45 17.82 1.38 -7.24
CA LYS A 45 17.67 0.50 -6.07
C LYS A 45 16.31 0.69 -5.41
N SER A 46 15.88 1.93 -5.25
CA SER A 46 14.56 2.27 -4.70
C SER A 46 13.44 1.66 -5.56
N GLN A 47 13.48 1.89 -6.87
CA GLN A 47 12.47 1.35 -7.80
C GLN A 47 12.45 -0.17 -7.84
N LYS A 48 13.60 -0.84 -7.69
CA LYS A 48 13.65 -2.29 -7.55
C LYS A 48 12.90 -2.77 -6.30
N GLN A 49 13.11 -2.13 -5.14
CA GLN A 49 12.42 -2.48 -3.90
C GLN A 49 10.91 -2.27 -4.02
N ILE A 50 10.49 -1.14 -4.60
CA ILE A 50 9.06 -0.85 -4.85
C ILE A 50 8.44 -1.91 -5.75
N ARG A 51 9.13 -2.27 -6.84
CA ARG A 51 8.67 -3.31 -7.75
C ARG A 51 8.47 -4.63 -7.02
N ASP A 52 9.46 -5.08 -6.26
CA ASP A 52 9.39 -6.37 -5.56
C ASP A 52 8.19 -6.39 -4.59
N ILE A 53 7.91 -5.27 -3.89
CA ILE A 53 6.72 -5.12 -3.03
C ILE A 53 5.42 -5.25 -3.84
N VAL A 54 5.29 -4.50 -4.93
CA VAL A 54 4.06 -4.46 -5.75
C VAL A 54 3.83 -5.80 -6.45
N GLU A 55 4.86 -6.41 -7.00
CA GLU A 55 4.83 -7.72 -7.65
C GLU A 55 4.43 -8.80 -6.65
N SER A 56 5.06 -8.84 -5.47
CA SER A 56 4.72 -9.80 -4.42
C SER A 56 3.26 -9.65 -3.94
N ALA A 57 2.79 -8.42 -3.72
CA ALA A 57 1.40 -8.17 -3.35
C ALA A 57 0.42 -8.61 -4.46
N TYR A 58 0.75 -8.30 -5.71
CA TYR A 58 -0.06 -8.67 -6.88
C TYR A 58 -0.15 -10.20 -7.06
N ASP A 59 0.98 -10.90 -7.00
CA ASP A 59 1.05 -12.36 -7.18
C ASP A 59 0.30 -13.13 -6.09
N HIS A 60 0.20 -12.56 -4.89
CA HIS A 60 -0.56 -13.12 -3.77
C HIS A 60 -2.05 -12.71 -3.79
N GLY A 61 -2.49 -11.96 -4.81
CA GLY A 61 -3.90 -11.61 -5.00
C GLY A 61 -4.40 -10.45 -4.15
N ALA A 62 -3.51 -9.55 -3.70
CA ALA A 62 -3.93 -8.35 -2.98
C ALA A 62 -4.70 -7.39 -3.90
N ASP A 63 -5.75 -6.79 -3.35
CA ASP A 63 -6.56 -5.77 -4.05
C ASP A 63 -5.99 -4.35 -3.94
N MET A 64 -5.24 -4.11 -2.86
CA MET A 64 -4.56 -2.85 -2.57
C MET A 64 -3.50 -3.08 -1.51
N ILE A 65 -2.56 -2.15 -1.40
CA ILE A 65 -1.54 -2.14 -0.35
C ILE A 65 -1.92 -1.09 0.70
N VAL A 66 -2.00 -1.50 1.96
CA VAL A 66 -2.24 -0.60 3.10
C VAL A 66 -0.92 -0.28 3.79
N THR A 67 -0.64 1.00 4.02
CA THR A 67 0.63 1.42 4.62
C THR A 67 0.45 2.26 5.90
N PRO A 68 1.36 2.13 6.87
CA PRO A 68 1.37 2.96 8.08
C PRO A 68 2.19 4.25 7.93
N CYS A 69 2.77 4.50 6.74
CA CYS A 69 3.71 5.58 6.48
C CYS A 69 3.36 6.29 5.17
N GLN A 70 3.17 7.62 5.22
CA GLN A 70 2.82 8.44 4.06
C GLN A 70 3.89 8.41 2.96
N LEU A 71 5.17 8.33 3.35
CA LEU A 71 6.25 8.18 2.36
C LEU A 71 6.14 6.84 1.65
N CYS A 72 5.79 5.75 2.35
CA CYS A 72 5.57 4.46 1.72
C CYS A 72 4.40 4.51 0.74
N GLN A 73 3.28 5.14 1.13
CA GLN A 73 2.13 5.34 0.24
C GLN A 73 2.55 6.02 -1.06
N ALA A 74 3.11 7.24 -0.97
CA ALA A 74 3.47 8.02 -2.13
C ALA A 74 4.53 7.33 -3.00
N ASN A 75 5.56 6.76 -2.38
CA ASN A 75 6.67 6.15 -3.11
C ASN A 75 6.22 4.89 -3.88
N VAL A 76 5.47 4.00 -3.22
CA VAL A 76 5.00 2.76 -3.86
C VAL A 76 3.96 3.05 -4.95
N GLU A 77 3.21 4.15 -4.85
CA GLU A 77 2.22 4.54 -5.85
C GLU A 77 2.85 5.24 -7.07
N ILE A 78 3.61 6.32 -6.86
CA ILE A 78 4.10 7.22 -7.93
C ILE A 78 5.00 6.48 -8.93
N TYR A 79 5.88 5.60 -8.44
CA TYR A 79 6.89 4.96 -9.27
C TYR A 79 6.39 3.76 -10.07
N GLN A 80 5.18 3.25 -9.84
CA GLN A 80 4.63 2.13 -10.63
C GLN A 80 4.60 2.44 -12.13
N SER A 81 4.26 3.68 -12.49
CA SER A 81 4.21 4.12 -13.90
C SER A 81 5.59 4.10 -14.57
N GLU A 82 6.65 4.46 -13.84
CA GLU A 82 8.03 4.44 -14.33
C GLU A 82 8.58 3.01 -14.40
N ILE A 83 8.30 2.20 -13.37
CA ILE A 83 8.65 0.78 -13.33
C ILE A 83 8.04 0.03 -14.52
N ASN A 84 6.76 0.27 -14.81
CA ASN A 84 6.07 -0.29 -15.97
C ASN A 84 6.76 0.06 -17.29
N LYS A 85 7.16 1.33 -17.47
CA LYS A 85 7.87 1.78 -18.68
C LYS A 85 9.24 1.13 -18.84
N LYS A 86 10.00 1.02 -17.75
CA LYS A 86 11.37 0.49 -17.76
C LYS A 86 11.42 -1.03 -17.92
N GLN A 87 10.45 -1.74 -17.36
CA GLN A 87 10.53 -3.19 -17.19
C GLN A 87 9.44 -3.97 -17.92
N GLY A 88 8.53 -3.28 -18.62
CA GLY A 88 7.44 -3.92 -19.39
C GLY A 88 6.34 -4.52 -18.51
N THR A 89 6.29 -4.16 -17.22
CA THR A 89 5.23 -4.58 -16.29
C THR A 89 3.96 -3.76 -16.51
N LYS A 90 2.85 -4.21 -15.90
CA LYS A 90 1.53 -3.54 -15.99
C LYS A 90 0.90 -3.36 -14.62
N PHE A 91 1.72 -3.02 -13.62
CA PHE A 91 1.23 -2.79 -12.28
C PHE A 91 0.30 -1.58 -12.24
N ASN A 92 -0.81 -1.73 -11.53
CA ASN A 92 -1.77 -0.66 -11.27
C ASN A 92 -2.39 -0.91 -9.88
N MET A 93 -1.52 -1.12 -8.89
CA MET A 93 -1.89 -1.51 -7.54
C MET A 93 -2.21 -0.25 -6.72
N PRO A 94 -3.44 -0.09 -6.21
CA PRO A 94 -3.77 1.02 -5.33
C PRO A 94 -2.97 0.93 -4.02
N VAL A 95 -2.48 2.07 -3.52
CA VAL A 95 -1.76 2.14 -2.25
C VAL A 95 -2.47 3.16 -1.36
N VAL A 96 -3.01 2.70 -0.23
CA VAL A 96 -3.78 3.52 0.71
C VAL A 96 -3.01 3.68 2.01
N TYR A 97 -3.16 4.85 2.63
CA TYR A 97 -2.75 5.04 4.01
C TYR A 97 -3.81 4.45 4.94
N TYR A 98 -3.38 3.85 6.05
CA TYR A 98 -4.30 3.11 6.94
C TYR A 98 -5.48 3.96 7.44
N SER A 99 -5.29 5.27 7.64
CA SER A 99 -6.40 6.13 8.09
C SER A 99 -7.47 6.28 7.01
N GLN A 100 -7.13 6.20 5.72
CA GLN A 100 -8.11 6.24 4.63
C GLN A 100 -9.00 4.99 4.68
N LEU A 101 -8.40 3.82 4.90
CA LEU A 101 -9.13 2.58 5.12
C LEU A 101 -10.04 2.68 6.35
N LEU A 102 -9.52 3.20 7.47
CA LEU A 102 -10.32 3.38 8.69
C LEU A 102 -11.49 4.33 8.48
N THR A 103 -11.30 5.45 7.78
CA THR A 103 -12.37 6.40 7.49
C THR A 103 -13.51 5.72 6.73
N VAL A 104 -13.19 4.92 5.70
CA VAL A 104 -14.22 4.17 4.95
C VAL A 104 -14.88 3.11 5.83
N ALA A 105 -14.11 2.39 6.64
CA ALA A 105 -14.65 1.37 7.55
C ALA A 105 -15.61 1.95 8.61
N TYR A 106 -15.39 3.20 9.03
CA TYR A 106 -16.27 3.92 9.95
C TYR A 106 -17.44 4.65 9.25
N GLY A 107 -17.68 4.39 7.96
CA GLY A 107 -18.81 4.94 7.20
C GLY A 107 -18.57 6.34 6.63
N GLY A 108 -17.32 6.80 6.55
CA GLY A 108 -16.97 8.04 5.85
C GLY A 108 -17.02 7.87 4.34
N SER A 109 -17.29 8.97 3.62
CA SER A 109 -17.33 8.96 2.17
C SER A 109 -15.93 8.84 1.54
N ALA A 110 -15.86 8.50 0.25
CA ALA A 110 -14.60 8.47 -0.50
C ALA A 110 -13.84 9.81 -0.43
N LYS A 111 -14.58 10.93 -0.33
CA LYS A 111 -14.03 12.28 -0.19
C LYS A 111 -13.49 12.51 1.23
N ASP A 112 -14.20 12.07 2.26
CA ASP A 112 -13.71 12.18 3.65
C ASP A 112 -12.44 11.35 3.88
N ALA A 113 -12.34 10.22 3.18
CA ALA A 113 -11.15 9.37 3.17
C ALA A 113 -10.03 9.89 2.24
N GLY A 114 -10.27 10.95 1.47
CA GLY A 114 -9.29 11.54 0.55
C GLY A 114 -8.85 10.59 -0.57
N LEU A 115 -9.73 9.68 -1.02
CA LEU A 115 -9.42 8.73 -2.09
C LEU A 115 -9.32 9.44 -3.45
N ASP A 116 -9.95 10.61 -3.61
CA ASP A 116 -9.88 11.50 -4.78
C ASP A 116 -8.49 12.09 -5.08
N GLY A 117 -7.56 12.01 -4.12
CA GLY A 117 -6.17 12.44 -4.30
C GLY A 117 -5.20 11.37 -4.80
N GLN A 118 -5.63 10.11 -4.92
CA GLN A 118 -4.76 8.99 -5.33
C GLN A 118 -4.46 9.02 -6.84
N LEU A 119 -3.24 8.65 -7.20
CA LEU A 119 -2.84 8.47 -8.60
C LEU A 119 -3.41 7.17 -9.18
N ILE A 120 -3.44 6.12 -8.37
CA ILE A 120 -4.03 4.82 -8.71
C ILE A 120 -5.28 4.64 -7.84
N ARG A 121 -6.44 4.70 -8.49
CA ARG A 121 -7.76 4.66 -7.83
C ARG A 121 -7.98 3.34 -7.11
N ALA A 122 -8.38 3.41 -5.85
CA ALA A 122 -8.78 2.25 -5.06
C ALA A 122 -10.27 1.92 -5.32
N ASP A 123 -10.62 1.53 -6.55
CA ASP A 123 -12.01 1.38 -7.00
C ASP A 123 -12.87 0.53 -6.05
N LYS A 124 -12.32 -0.57 -5.54
CA LYS A 124 -13.02 -1.43 -4.57
C LYS A 124 -13.33 -0.70 -3.26
N LEU A 125 -12.39 0.09 -2.75
CA LEU A 125 -12.57 0.86 -1.52
C LEU A 125 -13.55 2.02 -1.73
N GLU A 126 -13.51 2.66 -2.89
CA GLU A 126 -14.44 3.74 -3.27
C GLU A 126 -15.88 3.25 -3.42
N GLN A 127 -16.06 2.05 -3.97
CA GLN A 127 -17.37 1.40 -4.05
C GLN A 127 -17.94 1.08 -2.68
N ILE A 128 -17.08 0.73 -1.71
CA ILE A 128 -17.51 0.53 -0.30
C ILE A 128 -17.94 1.87 0.30
N ALA A 129 -17.16 2.93 0.07
CA ALA A 129 -17.42 4.27 0.59
C ALA A 129 -18.62 5.00 -0.07
N SER A 130 -19.19 4.42 -1.13
CA SER A 130 -20.34 4.97 -1.87
C SER A 130 -21.68 4.30 -1.51
N LYS A 131 -21.65 3.33 -0.59
CA LYS A 131 -22.85 2.65 -0.06
C LYS A 131 -23.34 3.35 1.19
#